data_AF-A0A382HVF0-F1
#
_entry.id   AF-A0A382HVF0-F1
#
_cell.length_a   1.000
_cell.length_b   1.000
_cell.length_c   1.000
_cell.angle_alpha   90.00
_cell.angle_beta   90.00
_cell.angle_gamma   90.00
#
_symmetry.space_group_name_H-M   'P 1'
#
loop_
_entity.id
_entity.type
_entity.pdbx_description
1 polymer ?
#
loop_
_entity_poly.entity_id
_entity_poly.type
_entity_poly.pdbx_seq_one_letter_code
_entity_poly.pdbx_strand_id
1 'polypeptide(L)' 'MKSAYSTNIKERHDHSTAIMDRSGRLIVQAIESLPIHIASLHGLMHALLEKHG' A
#
# COMPACT_ATOMS: atom_id res chain seq x y z
N MET A 1 -10.08 5.00 8.29
CA MET A 1 -11.11 3.95 8.05
C MET A 1 -12.56 4.34 8.39
N LYS A 2 -12.88 5.60 8.73
CA LYS A 2 -14.24 6.01 9.14
C LYS A 2 -15.32 5.73 8.07
N SER A 3 -14.95 5.76 6.79
CA SER A 3 -15.83 5.51 5.65
C SER A 3 -15.86 4.06 5.16
N ALA A 4 -15.03 3.17 5.71
CA ALA A 4 -15.06 1.76 5.32
C ALA A 4 -16.42 1.14 5.71
N TYR A 5 -16.81 0.04 5.09
CA TYR A 5 -17.97 -0.77 5.52
C TYR A 5 -17.55 -2.15 6.05
N SER A 6 -16.43 -2.68 5.56
CA SER A 6 -15.89 -3.98 5.97
C SER A 6 -15.39 -3.97 7.41
N THR A 7 -15.83 -4.95 8.21
CA THR A 7 -15.30 -5.21 9.55
C THR A 7 -13.82 -5.59 9.51
N ASN A 8 -13.37 -6.25 8.45
CA ASN A 8 -11.95 -6.58 8.25
C ASN A 8 -11.07 -5.32 8.20
N ILE A 9 -11.59 -4.22 7.64
CA ILE A 9 -10.88 -2.94 7.58
C ILE A 9 -11.11 -2.12 8.87
N LYS A 10 -12.33 -2.08 9.40
CA LYS A 10 -12.67 -1.26 10.58
C LYS A 10 -12.10 -1.78 11.89
N GLU A 11 -12.14 -3.09 12.09
CA GLU A 11 -11.87 -3.74 13.37
C GLU A 11 -10.54 -4.50 13.34
N ARG A 12 -10.25 -5.18 12.24
CA ARG A 12 -9.00 -5.95 12.08
C ARG A 12 -7.86 -5.15 11.45
N HIS A 13 -8.14 -3.91 11.04
CA HIS A 13 -7.20 -3.00 10.39
C HIS A 13 -6.45 -3.61 9.20
N ASP A 14 -7.10 -4.53 8.47
CA ASP A 14 -6.55 -5.19 7.30
C ASP A 14 -6.55 -4.25 6.08
N HIS A 15 -5.66 -3.27 6.15
CA HIS A 15 -5.40 -2.27 5.14
C HIS A 15 -4.01 -1.69 5.36
N SER A 16 -3.46 -1.04 4.35
CA SER A 16 -2.18 -0.34 4.49
C SER A 16 -2.20 0.89 3.61
N THR A 17 -1.33 1.85 3.93
CA THR A 17 -1.20 3.08 3.15
C THR A 17 0.26 3.45 3.10
N ALA A 18 0.74 3.77 1.90
CA ALA A 18 2.13 4.09 1.64
C ALA A 18 2.22 5.22 0.61
N ILE A 19 3.31 5.99 0.70
CA ILE A 19 3.69 6.97 -0.31
C ILE A 19 4.95 6.46 -0.99
N MET A 20 4.94 6.46 -2.32
CA MET A 20 6.08 6.09 -3.14
C MET A 20 6.50 7.24 -4.03
N ASP A 21 7.79 7.33 -4.33
CA ASP A 21 8.31 8.32 -5.27
C ASP A 21 8.07 7.91 -6.72
N ARG A 22 8.46 8.80 -7.65
CA ARG A 22 8.31 8.60 -9.09
C ARG A 22 9.14 7.42 -9.64
N SER A 23 10.13 6.95 -8.88
CA SER A 23 10.92 5.77 -9.22
C SER A 23 10.37 4.48 -8.60
N GLY A 24 9.21 4.54 -7.96
CA GLY A 24 8.56 3.37 -7.34
C GLY A 24 9.18 2.98 -6.00
N ARG A 25 10.04 3.82 -5.41
CA ARG A 25 10.63 3.55 -4.09
C ARG A 25 9.66 3.97 -2.99
N LEU A 26 9.56 3.13 -1.97
CA LEU A 26 8.79 3.44 -0.76
C LEU A 26 9.44 4.58 0.02
N ILE A 27 8.70 5.65 0.26
CA ILE A 27 9.16 6.82 1.04
C ILE A 27 8.66 6.73 2.48
N VAL A 28 7.39 6.40 2.65
CA VAL A 28 6.79 6.22 3.98
C VAL A 28 5.63 5.23 3.91
N GLN A 29 5.41 4.52 5.00
CA GLN A 29 4.25 3.67 5.23
C GLN A 29 3.57 4.05 6.54
N ALA A 30 2.27 3.78 6.64
CA ALA A 30 1.57 3.85 7.92
C ALA A 30 2.17 2.82 8.91
N ILE A 31 2.19 3.17 10.20
CA ILE A 31 2.83 2.38 11.26
C ILE A 31 2.28 0.94 11.30
N GLU A 32 0.97 0.79 11.16
CA GLU A 32 0.27 -0.50 11.19
C GLU A 32 0.14 -1.15 9.80
N SER A 33 1.01 -0.79 8.86
CA SER A 33 0.97 -1.42 7.54
C SER A 33 1.38 -2.89 7.60
N LEU A 34 0.59 -3.73 6.94
CA LEU A 34 0.86 -5.15 6.82
C LEU A 34 2.00 -5.38 5.81
N PRO A 35 3.05 -6.14 6.16
CA PRO A 35 4.21 -6.35 5.28
C PRO A 35 3.84 -6.87 3.89
N ILE A 36 2.81 -7.74 3.80
CA ILE A 36 2.34 -8.28 2.53
C ILE A 36 1.75 -7.22 1.60
N HIS A 37 1.05 -6.23 2.15
CA HIS A 37 0.51 -5.12 1.37
C HIS A 37 1.64 -4.25 0.82
N ILE A 38 2.65 -3.95 1.63
CA ILE A 38 3.78 -3.11 1.22
C ILE A 38 4.63 -3.81 0.16
N ALA A 39 4.93 -5.10 0.33
CA ALA A 39 5.67 -5.88 -0.67
C ALA A 39 4.92 -5.96 -2.00
N SER A 40 3.60 -6.20 -1.96
CA SER A 40 2.75 -6.23 -3.15
C SER A 40 2.69 -4.88 -3.85
N LEU A 41 2.48 -3.78 -3.11
CA LEU A 41 2.48 -2.42 -3.66
C LEU A 41 3.82 -2.09 -4.33
N HIS A 42 4.95 -2.43 -3.70
CA HIS A 42 6.27 -2.22 -4.28
C HIS A 42 6.40 -2.96 -5.63
N GLY A 43 6.05 -4.24 -5.69
CA GLY A 43 6.04 -5.01 -6.95
C GLY A 43 5.12 -4.41 -8.02
N LEU A 44 3.93 -3.93 -7.62
CA LEU A 44 2.99 -3.25 -8.53
C LEU A 44 3.61 -1.98 -9.14
N MET A 45 4.32 -1.18 -8.35
CA MET A 45 4.97 0.04 -8.87
C MET A 45 6.03 -0.27 -9.91
N HIS A 46 6.87 -1.29 -9.68
CA HIS A 46 7.86 -1.73 -10.67
C HIS A 46 7.19 -2.15 -11.98
N ALA A 47 6.13 -2.96 -11.90
CA ALA A 47 5.40 -3.40 -13.10
C ALA A 47 4.73 -2.24 -13.85
N LEU A 48 4.19 -1.25 -13.14
CA LEU A 48 3.59 -0.07 -13.77
C LEU A 48 4.64 0.81 -14.45
N LEU A 49 5.78 1.04 -13.80
CA LEU A 49 6.87 1.82 -14.37
C LEU A 49 7.51 1.12 -15.56
N GLU A 50 7.68 -0.20 -15.52
CA GLU A 50 8.16 -0.97 -16.68
C GLU A 50 7.21 -0.86 -17.88
N LYS A 51 5.89 -0.85 -17.62
CA LYS A 51 4.88 -0.82 -18.68
C LYS A 51 4.59 0.58 -19.22
N HIS A 52 4.73 1.62 -18.39
CA HIS A 52 4.19 2.96 -18.68
C HIS A 52 5.12 4.13 -18.33
N GLY A 53 6.25 3.88 -17.66
CA GLY A 53 7.24 4.91 -17.28
C GLY A 53 8.21 5.21 -18.42
#